data_AF-A0A8X7PGK7-F1
#
_entry.id   AF-A0A8X7PGK7-F1
#
_cell.length_a   1.000
_cell.length_b   1.000
_cell.length_c   1.000
_cell.angle_alpha   90.00
_cell.angle_beta   90.00
_cell.angle_gamma   90.00
#
_symmetry.space_group_name_H-M   'P 1'
#
loop_
_entity.id
_entity.type
_entity.pdbx_description
1 polymer ?
#
loop_
_entity_poly.entity_id
_entity_poly.type
_entity_poly.pdbx_seq_one_letter_code
_entity_poly.pdbx_strand_id
1 'polypeptide(L)'
;MLALARWQPKKTQLFPSEITFWVRVLGVPMEFKTSPTFESIGDALGRTVSVDLDNSRVQVVVDAFQQLCFETTVDFKGGEFYAINIIYI
;
A
#
# COMPACT_ATOMS: atom_id res chain seq x y z
N MET A 1 12.43 9.44 0.83
CA MET A 1 12.17 9.02 -0.56
C MET A 1 12.60 10.14 -1.51
N LEU A 2 13.15 9.82 -2.68
CA LEU A 2 13.58 10.81 -3.68
C LEU A 2 12.79 10.60 -4.97
N ALA A 3 12.03 11.60 -5.41
CA ALA A 3 11.28 11.56 -6.67
C ALA A 3 11.99 12.42 -7.72
N LEU A 4 12.49 11.78 -8.78
CA LEU A 4 13.13 12.47 -9.90
C LEU A 4 12.10 12.77 -10.99
N ALA A 5 12.03 14.01 -11.43
CA ALA A 5 11.19 14.43 -12.55
C ALA A 5 12.02 15.20 -13.57
N ARG A 6 11.71 15.01 -14.85
CA ARG A 6 12.21 15.89 -15.89
C ARG A 6 11.78 17.33 -15.59
N TRP A 7 12.70 18.28 -15.73
CA TRP A 7 12.37 19.69 -15.62
C TRP A 7 11.35 20.07 -16.70
N GLN A 8 10.30 20.80 -16.29
CA GLN A 8 9.28 21.36 -17.18
C GLN A 8 9.03 22.82 -16.78
N PRO A 9 8.77 23.72 -17.75
CA PRO A 9 8.65 25.17 -17.50
C PRO A 9 7.44 25.54 -16.63
N LYS A 10 6.43 24.67 -16.53
CA LYS A 10 5.32 24.76 -15.57
C LYS A 10 5.16 23.39 -14.91
N LYS A 11 5.64 23.22 -13.68
CA LYS A 11 5.26 22.07 -12.87
C LYS A 11 3.90 22.33 -12.24
N THR A 12 3.01 21.34 -12.31
CA THR A 12 1.84 21.29 -11.42
C THR A 12 2.34 21.31 -9.99
N GLN A 13 1.76 22.17 -9.15
CA GLN A 13 2.12 22.29 -7.73
C GLN A 13 1.91 20.98 -6.96
N LEU A 14 1.09 20.10 -7.51
CA LEU A 14 0.80 18.77 -6.99
C LEU A 14 1.92 17.77 -7.30
N PHE A 15 2.92 18.03 -8.14
CA PHE A 15 3.94 17.02 -8.41
C PHE A 15 4.95 16.88 -7.24
N PRO A 16 5.28 15.66 -6.77
CA PRO A 16 4.68 14.37 -7.11
C PRO A 16 3.60 14.01 -6.09
N SER A 17 2.31 14.13 -6.44
CA SER A 17 1.23 13.86 -5.50
C SER A 17 0.95 12.37 -5.45
N GLU A 18 0.90 11.73 -6.60
CA GLU A 18 0.58 10.31 -6.72
C GLU A 18 1.82 9.51 -7.09
N ILE A 19 2.18 8.55 -6.25
CA ILE A 19 3.25 7.60 -6.56
C ILE A 19 2.70 6.18 -6.41
N THR A 20 2.93 5.36 -7.43
CA THR A 20 2.46 3.97 -7.47
C THR A 20 3.59 3.04 -7.07
N PHE A 21 3.35 2.21 -6.05
CA PHE A 21 4.31 1.20 -5.59
C PHE A 21 3.67 -0.18 -5.55
N TRP A 22 4.51 -1.20 -5.64
CA TRP A 22 4.12 -2.52 -5.15
C TRP A 22 4.39 -2.58 -3.67
N VAL A 23 3.40 -3.00 -2.90
CA VAL A 23 3.50 -3.14 -1.46
C VAL A 23 3.38 -4.61 -1.13
N ARG A 24 4.36 -5.16 -0.42
CA ARG A 24 4.32 -6.52 0.09
C ARG A 24 3.78 -6.51 1.50
N VAL A 25 2.75 -7.32 1.73
CA VAL A 25 2.11 -7.48 3.03
C VAL A 25 2.59 -8.78 3.66
N LEU A 26 3.19 -8.67 4.84
CA LEU A 26 3.73 -9.78 5.60
C LEU A 26 2.94 -9.97 6.90
N GLY A 27 2.85 -11.21 7.40
CA GLY A 27 2.17 -11.53 8.66
C GLY A 27 0.69 -11.88 8.53
N VAL A 28 0.10 -11.81 7.33
CA VAL A 28 -1.28 -12.27 7.09
C VAL A 28 -1.32 -13.81 7.09
N PRO A 29 -2.13 -14.44 7.96
CA PRO A 29 -2.30 -15.90 7.95
C PRO A 29 -2.88 -16.40 6.62
N MET A 30 -2.48 -17.61 6.21
CA MET A 30 -2.86 -18.18 4.91
C MET A 30 -4.39 -18.31 4.74
N GLU A 31 -5.12 -18.58 5.82
CA GLU A 31 -6.59 -18.65 5.85
C GLU A 31 -7.27 -17.33 5.44
N PHE A 32 -6.64 -16.20 5.70
CA PHE A 32 -7.17 -14.86 5.40
C PHE A 32 -6.56 -14.24 4.15
N LYS A 33 -5.75 -15.01 3.41
CA LYS A 33 -5.06 -14.54 2.20
C LYS A 33 -6.02 -14.55 1.00
N THR A 34 -6.94 -13.58 0.99
CA THR A 34 -7.97 -13.42 -0.04
C THR A 34 -7.85 -12.08 -0.74
N SER A 35 -8.37 -11.98 -1.98
CA SER A 35 -8.30 -10.70 -2.72
C SER A 35 -9.00 -9.56 -1.98
N PRO A 36 -10.20 -9.73 -1.38
CA PRO A 36 -10.88 -8.63 -0.68
C PRO A 36 -10.08 -8.15 0.54
N THR A 37 -9.37 -9.05 1.21
CA THR A 37 -8.49 -8.69 2.32
C THR A 37 -7.34 -7.79 1.85
N PHE A 38 -6.67 -8.15 0.76
CA PHE A 38 -5.54 -7.39 0.24
C PHE A 38 -5.99 -6.07 -0.40
N GLU A 39 -7.16 -6.03 -1.04
CA GLU A 39 -7.78 -4.79 -1.50
C GLU A 39 -8.09 -3.87 -0.32
N SER A 40 -8.71 -4.38 0.75
CA SER A 40 -9.00 -3.58 1.95
C SER A 40 -7.73 -3.05 2.62
N ILE A 41 -6.65 -3.84 2.66
CA ILE A 41 -5.35 -3.37 3.18
C ILE A 41 -4.77 -2.30 2.26
N GLY A 42 -4.81 -2.50 0.94
CA GLY A 42 -4.34 -1.53 -0.03
C GLY A 42 -5.11 -0.21 0.03
N ASP A 43 -6.42 -0.28 0.21
CA ASP A 43 -7.32 0.87 0.32
C ASP A 43 -7.11 1.67 1.62
N ALA A 44 -6.65 0.99 2.68
CA ALA A 44 -6.22 1.66 3.91
C ALA A 44 -4.87 2.40 3.75
N LEU A 45 -4.02 1.97 2.80
CA LEU A 45 -2.72 2.60 2.53
C LEU A 45 -2.81 3.70 1.47
N GLY A 46 -3.77 3.61 0.56
CA GLY A 46 -3.93 4.51 -0.58
C GLY A 46 -5.03 4.01 -1.50
N ARG A 47 -4.90 4.24 -2.80
CA ARG A 47 -5.83 3.68 -3.79
C ARG A 47 -5.29 2.38 -4.35
N THR A 48 -5.99 1.26 -4.15
CA THR A 48 -5.62 -0.02 -4.75
C THR A 48 -5.78 0.00 -6.28
N VAL A 49 -4.79 -0.53 -6.98
CA VAL A 49 -4.77 -0.67 -8.45
C VAL A 49 -4.84 -2.14 -8.86
N SER A 50 -4.11 -3.01 -8.17
CA SER A 50 -3.99 -4.42 -8.49
C SER A 50 -3.62 -5.22 -7.26
N VAL A 51 -4.04 -6.49 -7.20
CA VAL A 51 -3.66 -7.44 -6.15
C VAL A 51 -2.97 -8.65 -6.77
N ASP A 52 -1.86 -9.05 -6.19
CA ASP A 52 -1.12 -10.27 -6.48
C ASP A 52 -1.09 -11.12 -5.20
N LEU A 53 -2.02 -12.07 -5.13
CA LEU A 53 -2.10 -12.97 -3.98
C LEU A 53 -0.90 -13.90 -3.95
N ASP A 54 -0.40 -14.43 -5.06
CA ASP A 54 0.69 -15.41 -5.03
C ASP A 54 1.92 -14.86 -4.31
N ASN A 55 2.26 -13.59 -4.58
CA ASN A 55 3.40 -12.92 -3.95
C ASN A 55 3.08 -12.16 -2.66
N SER A 56 1.82 -12.16 -2.20
CA SER A 56 1.31 -11.32 -1.12
C SER A 56 1.60 -9.83 -1.36
N ARG A 57 1.31 -9.35 -2.56
CA ARG A 57 1.54 -7.95 -2.95
C ARG A 57 0.25 -7.25 -3.35
N VAL A 58 0.17 -5.97 -3.05
CA VAL A 58 -0.87 -5.07 -3.52
C VAL A 58 -0.22 -3.85 -4.15
N GLN A 59 -0.69 -3.46 -5.32
CA GLN A 59 -0.24 -2.24 -5.99
C GLN A 59 -1.13 -1.10 -5.51
N VAL A 60 -0.53 -0.07 -4.92
CA VAL A 60 -1.25 1.09 -4.39
C VAL A 60 -0.69 2.38 -4.94
N VAL A 61 -1.59 3.34 -5.19
CA VAL A 61 -1.22 4.74 -5.41
C VAL A 61 -1.30 5.45 -4.06
N VAL A 62 -0.18 5.96 -3.59
CA VAL A 62 -0.07 6.71 -2.34
C VAL A 62 0.13 8.19 -2.61
N ASP A 63 -0.36 9.01 -1.68
CA ASP A 63 -0.08 10.44 -1.67
C ASP A 63 1.32 10.68 -1.10
N ALA A 64 2.24 11.27 -1.88
CA ALA A 64 3.60 11.53 -1.42
C ALA A 64 3.69 12.62 -0.33
N PHE A 65 2.63 13.40 -0.13
CA PHE A 65 2.50 14.35 0.96
C PHE A 65 2.06 13.69 2.28
N GLN A 66 1.60 12.44 2.22
CA GLN A 66 1.21 11.66 3.41
C GLN A 66 2.35 10.77 3.90
N GLN A 67 2.33 10.46 5.20
CA GLN A 67 3.31 9.55 5.80
C GLN A 67 3.00 8.10 5.41
N LEU A 68 4.03 7.34 5.04
CA LEU A 68 3.90 5.92 4.75
C LEU A 68 3.69 5.11 6.03
N CYS A 69 2.76 4.15 5.97
CA CYS A 69 2.52 3.19 7.03
C CYS A 69 3.38 1.94 6.79
N PHE A 70 4.18 1.54 7.77
CA PHE A 70 5.08 0.37 7.70
C PHE A 70 4.59 -0.82 8.54
N GLU A 71 3.74 -0.56 9.52
CA GLU A 71 3.17 -1.57 10.41
C GLU A 71 1.72 -1.21 10.69
N THR A 72 0.84 -2.21 10.64
CA THR A 72 -0.56 -2.02 11.01
C THR A 72 -1.12 -3.28 11.66
N THR A 73 -2.22 -3.15 12.38
CA THR A 73 -2.94 -4.27 12.99
C THR A 73 -4.26 -4.49 12.26
N VAL A 74 -4.53 -5.73 11.86
CA VAL A 74 -5.77 -6.10 11.18
C VAL A 74 -6.55 -7.06 12.06
N ASP A 75 -7.85 -6.78 12.22
CA ASP A 75 -8.80 -7.68 12.87
C ASP A 75 -9.53 -8.51 11.83
N PHE A 76 -9.27 -9.82 11.82
CA PHE A 76 -9.90 -10.74 10.86
C PHE A 76 -11.14 -11.44 11.41
N LYS A 77 -11.29 -11.56 12.73
CA LYS A 77 -12.31 -12.39 13.39
C LYS A 77 -13.17 -11.66 14.41
N GLY A 78 -13.06 -10.33 14.52
CA GLY A 78 -13.84 -9.54 15.47
C GLY A 78 -13.31 -9.69 16.90
N GLY A 79 -11.99 -9.55 17.08
CA GLY A 79 -11.32 -9.64 18.37
C GLY A 79 -9.91 -10.23 18.35
N GLU A 80 -9.43 -10.70 17.20
CA GLU A 80 -8.05 -11.20 17.03
C GLU A 80 -7.26 -10.24 16.13
N PHE A 81 -6.34 -9.48 16.74
CA PHE A 81 -5.50 -8.52 16.06
C PHE A 81 -4.19 -9.15 15.61
N TYR A 82 -3.90 -9.07 14.32
CA TYR A 82 -2.65 -9.52 13.73
C TYR A 82 -1.81 -8.33 13.32
N ALA A 83 -0.61 -8.24 13.86
CA ALA A 83 0.38 -7.27 13.40
C ALA A 83 0.91 -7.70 12.04
N ILE A 84 0.75 -6.83 11.05
CA ILE A 84 1.26 -7.03 9.70
C ILE A 84 2.33 -5.99 9.40
N ASN A 85 3.35 -6.41 8.65
CA ASN A 85 4.43 -5.54 8.21
C ASN A 85 4.27 -5.23 6.72
N ILE A 86 4.52 -3.97 6.38
CA ILE A 86 4.29 -3.39 5.06
C ILE A 86 5.63 -2.96 4.48
N ILE A 87 5.98 -3.55 3.33
CA ILE A 87 7.21 -3.25 2.63
C ILE A 87 6.88 -2.65 1.26
N TYR A 88 7.32 -1.43 1.02
CA TYR A 88 7.21 -0.75 -0.27
C TYR A 88 8.37 -1.20 -1.18
N ILE A 89 8.05 -1.64 -2.40
CA ILE A 89 8.96 -2.19 -3.43
C ILE A 89 8.94 -1.28 -4.66
#